data_AF-A0A352LKL0-F1
#
_entry.id   AF-A0A352LKL0-F1
#
_cell.length_a   1.000
_cell.length_b   1.000
_cell.length_c   1.000
_cell.angle_alpha   90.00
_cell.angle_beta   90.00
_cell.angle_gamma   90.00
#
_symmetry.space_group_name_H-M   'P 1'
#
loop_
_entity.id
_entity.type
_entity.pdbx_description
1 polymer ?
#
loop_
_entity_poly.entity_id
_entity_poly.type
_entity_poly.pdbx_seq_one_letter_code
_entity_poly.pdbx_strand_id
1 'polypeptide(L)'
;MSKPSRRRKKFFIFRGDERPGEDYVVLKSTMNLYAAGEGADARSAEAELRQKVTGCGGNAVFNYQCNIGKRGPYTVYTAWGNPALIVPAAERDEAEEKKLLAGYVEDLYAAEDKARRVSAWRSKCLKALPAVVIIACLVILLFNR
;
A
#
# COMPACT_ATOMS: atom_id res chain seq x y z
N MET A 1 -9.31 9.56 -31.60
CA MET A 1 -8.90 9.13 -30.25
C MET A 1 -7.72 8.19 -30.38
N SER A 2 -6.54 8.61 -29.92
CA SER A 2 -5.30 7.85 -30.01
C SER A 2 -5.38 6.63 -29.08
N LYS A 3 -5.35 5.43 -29.66
CA LYS A 3 -5.21 4.18 -28.90
C LYS A 3 -3.97 4.31 -28.00
N PRO A 4 -4.07 4.03 -26.69
CA PRO A 4 -2.93 4.18 -25.79
C PRO A 4 -1.77 3.34 -26.31
N SER A 5 -0.60 3.96 -26.46
CA SER A 5 0.57 3.30 -27.02
C SER A 5 0.92 2.06 -26.20
N ARG A 6 1.15 0.94 -26.91
CA ARG A 6 1.60 -0.38 -26.41
C ARG A 6 2.97 -0.35 -25.72
N ARG A 7 3.35 0.72 -25.01
CA ARG A 7 4.45 0.64 -24.05
C ARG A 7 3.95 -0.20 -22.89
N ARG A 8 4.57 -1.37 -22.67
CA ARG A 8 4.44 -2.23 -21.49
C ARG A 8 4.69 -1.40 -20.22
N LYS A 9 3.72 -0.59 -19.80
CA LYS A 9 3.71 0.00 -18.47
C LYS A 9 3.58 -1.18 -17.52
N LYS A 10 4.66 -1.45 -16.77
CA LYS A 10 4.67 -2.51 -15.74
C LYS A 10 3.69 -2.23 -14.60
N PHE A 11 3.16 -1.01 -14.53
CA PHE A 11 2.24 -0.58 -13.50
C PHE A 11 1.26 0.45 -14.06
N PHE A 12 -0.03 0.34 -13.71
CA PHE A 12 -1.09 1.21 -14.18
C PHE A 12 -1.63 2.08 -13.04
N ILE A 13 -1.96 3.33 -13.34
CA ILE A 13 -2.59 4.26 -12.41
C ILE A 13 -3.83 4.81 -13.10
N PHE A 14 -4.98 4.61 -12.48
CA PHE A 14 -6.28 5.10 -12.94
C PHE A 14 -6.79 6.16 -11.98
N ARG A 15 -7.12 7.33 -12.53
CA ARG A 15 -7.62 8.50 -11.80
C ARG A 15 -9.10 8.70 -12.09
N GLY A 16 -9.89 8.95 -11.05
CA GLY A 16 -11.34 9.14 -11.18
C GLY A 16 -12.01 7.97 -11.91
N ASP A 17 -12.73 8.28 -12.99
CA ASP A 17 -13.51 7.31 -13.77
C ASP A 17 -12.70 6.61 -14.87
N GLU A 18 -11.37 6.76 -14.90
CA GLU A 18 -10.53 6.03 -15.85
C GLU A 18 -10.71 4.51 -15.69
N ARG A 19 -11.00 3.84 -16.81
CA ARG A 19 -11.15 2.38 -16.86
C ARG A 19 -10.11 1.78 -17.81
N PRO A 20 -9.59 0.59 -17.50
CA PRO A 20 -8.83 -0.17 -18.49
C PRO A 20 -9.75 -0.52 -19.67
N GLY A 21 -9.14 -0.75 -20.83
CA GLY A 21 -9.87 -1.18 -22.02
C GLY A 21 -10.55 -2.55 -21.81
N GLU A 22 -11.51 -2.87 -22.66
CA GLU A 22 -12.29 -4.12 -22.62
C GLU A 22 -11.41 -5.38 -22.76
N ASP A 23 -10.21 -5.22 -23.32
CA ASP A 23 -9.19 -6.26 -23.47
C ASP A 23 -8.50 -6.65 -22.16
N TYR A 24 -8.99 -6.20 -21.00
CA TYR A 24 -8.36 -6.44 -19.71
C TYR A 24 -9.37 -6.93 -18.66
N VAL A 25 -8.98 -7.97 -17.93
CA VAL A 25 -9.65 -8.41 -16.71
C VAL A 25 -9.06 -7.64 -15.52
N VAL A 26 -9.92 -7.15 -14.63
CA VAL A 26 -9.52 -6.34 -13.49
C VAL A 26 -9.94 -7.02 -12.19
N LEU A 27 -8.95 -7.36 -11.38
CA LEU A 27 -9.14 -7.86 -10.03
C LEU A 27 -8.91 -6.72 -9.06
N LYS A 28 -9.99 -6.10 -8.58
CA LYS A 28 -9.92 -4.97 -7.65
C LYS A 28 -9.97 -5.46 -6.21
N SER A 29 -9.06 -4.95 -5.38
CA SER A 29 -9.23 -5.06 -3.93
C SER A 29 -10.32 -4.10 -3.44
N THR A 30 -11.04 -4.51 -2.41
CA THR A 30 -11.98 -3.66 -1.67
C THR A 30 -11.27 -2.72 -0.70
N MET A 31 -10.00 -2.99 -0.39
CA MET A 31 -9.22 -2.17 0.54
C MET A 31 -8.55 -0.99 -0.18
N ASN A 32 -8.37 0.11 0.55
CA ASN A 32 -7.56 1.23 0.11
C ASN A 32 -6.16 1.14 0.70
N LEU A 33 -5.14 1.34 -0.13
CA LEU A 33 -3.77 1.53 0.32
C LEU A 33 -3.44 3.02 0.34
N TYR A 34 -2.61 3.41 1.30
CA TYR A 34 -2.08 4.76 1.41
C TYR A 34 -0.56 4.73 1.62
N ALA A 35 0.13 5.73 1.10
CA ALA A 35 1.54 5.97 1.33
C ALA A 35 1.82 7.46 1.47
N ALA A 36 2.80 7.80 2.30
CA ALA A 36 3.17 9.18 2.57
C ALA A 36 4.65 9.33 2.25
N GLY A 37 4.99 10.21 1.31
CA GLY A 37 6.39 10.46 0.98
C GLY A 37 7.06 11.25 2.09
N GLU A 38 8.02 10.64 2.80
CA GLU A 38 8.93 11.36 3.69
C GLU A 38 9.96 12.11 2.83
N GLY A 39 9.66 13.36 2.48
CA GLY A 39 10.54 14.20 1.66
C GLY A 39 9.84 14.83 0.45
N ALA A 40 9.07 15.89 0.73
CA ALA A 40 8.84 17.05 -0.13
C ALA A 40 8.20 16.92 -1.54
N ASP A 41 7.89 15.75 -2.10
CA ASP A 41 7.18 15.68 -3.39
C ASP A 41 6.12 14.56 -3.55
N ALA A 42 5.17 14.83 -4.46
CA ALA A 42 4.09 13.90 -4.79
C ALA A 42 4.58 12.60 -5.47
N ARG A 43 5.75 12.63 -6.12
CA ARG A 43 6.28 11.47 -6.85
C ARG A 43 6.80 10.41 -5.90
N SER A 44 7.37 10.83 -4.78
CA SER A 44 7.87 9.96 -3.72
C SER A 44 6.72 9.23 -3.04
N ALA A 45 5.63 9.93 -2.74
CA ALA A 45 4.41 9.32 -2.23
C ALA A 45 3.79 8.32 -3.23
N GLU A 46 3.77 8.65 -4.53
CA GLU A 46 3.31 7.75 -5.59
C GLU A 46 4.21 6.49 -5.70
N ALA A 47 5.52 6.65 -5.64
CA ALA A 47 6.48 5.55 -5.73
C ALA A 47 6.33 4.58 -4.55
N GLU A 48 6.15 5.08 -3.33
CA GLU A 48 5.86 4.24 -2.17
C GLU A 48 4.53 3.51 -2.31
N LEU A 49 3.47 4.20 -2.76
CA LEU A 49 2.18 3.57 -2.99
C LEU A 49 2.31 2.43 -4.00
N ARG A 50 3.06 2.66 -5.09
CA ARG A 50 3.35 1.64 -6.10
C ARG A 50 4.09 0.45 -5.51
N GLN A 51 5.08 0.66 -4.65
CA GLN A 51 5.79 -0.43 -3.98
C GLN A 51 4.86 -1.26 -3.10
N LYS A 52 3.97 -0.61 -2.33
CA LYS A 52 2.98 -1.32 -1.50
C LYS A 52 2.03 -2.16 -2.35
N VAL A 53 1.49 -1.59 -3.42
CA VAL A 53 0.57 -2.29 -4.33
C VAL A 53 1.26 -3.49 -4.98
N THR A 54 2.50 -3.30 -5.44
CA THR A 54 3.31 -4.39 -6.02
C THR A 54 3.60 -5.47 -4.98
N GLY A 55 3.86 -5.09 -3.73
CA GLY A 55 4.08 -6.02 -2.62
C GLY A 55 2.84 -6.85 -2.24
N CYS A 56 1.65 -6.40 -2.62
CA CYS A 56 0.40 -7.14 -2.51
C CYS A 56 0.03 -7.91 -3.79
N GLY A 57 0.99 -8.10 -4.71
CA GLY A 57 0.77 -8.80 -5.99
C GLY A 57 0.01 -7.97 -7.04
N GLY A 58 -0.31 -6.71 -6.77
CA GLY A 58 -1.03 -5.82 -7.70
C GLY A 58 -0.11 -5.16 -8.72
N ASN A 59 -0.62 -4.87 -9.91
CA ASN A 59 0.08 -4.09 -10.93
C ASN A 59 -0.67 -2.82 -11.34
N ALA A 60 -1.73 -2.46 -10.61
CA ALA A 60 -2.55 -1.30 -10.90
C ALA A 60 -3.09 -0.63 -9.63
N VAL A 61 -3.37 0.68 -9.72
CA VAL A 61 -4.09 1.45 -8.69
C VAL A 61 -5.29 2.13 -9.32
N PHE A 62 -6.48 1.90 -8.75
CA PHE A 62 -7.71 2.59 -9.08
C PHE A 62 -8.02 3.70 -8.07
N ASN A 63 -8.81 4.68 -8.50
CA ASN A 63 -9.20 5.82 -7.68
C ASN A 63 -7.98 6.54 -7.09
N TYR A 64 -6.88 6.61 -7.85
CA TYR A 64 -5.66 7.24 -7.37
C TYR A 64 -5.91 8.72 -7.08
N GLN A 65 -5.51 9.14 -5.88
CA GLN A 65 -5.49 10.54 -5.46
C GLN A 65 -4.21 10.82 -4.70
N CYS A 66 -3.77 12.07 -4.76
CA CYS A 66 -2.63 12.54 -3.99
C CYS A 66 -3.00 13.88 -3.35
N ASN A 67 -2.99 13.92 -2.03
CA ASN A 67 -3.29 15.12 -1.27
C ASN A 67 -2.01 15.72 -0.68
N ILE A 68 -2.01 17.04 -0.58
CA ILE A 68 -0.96 17.82 0.07
C ILE A 68 -1.47 18.28 1.45
N GLY A 69 -0.65 18.07 2.47
CA GLY A 69 -0.92 18.48 3.84
C GLY A 69 0.32 19.10 4.49
N LYS A 70 0.15 19.57 5.74
CA LYS A 70 1.23 20.06 6.59
C LYS A 70 1.30 19.23 7.87
N ARG A 71 2.51 18.84 8.27
CA ARG A 71 2.79 18.19 9.56
C ARG A 71 3.90 18.98 10.27
N GLY A 72 3.50 19.93 11.11
CA GLY A 72 4.44 20.91 11.68
C GLY A 72 5.04 21.80 10.58
N PRO A 73 6.37 21.96 10.50
CA PRO A 73 7.01 22.77 9.46
C PRO A 73 7.13 22.06 8.10
N TYR A 74 6.78 20.76 8.03
CA TYR A 74 6.99 19.95 6.82
C TYR A 74 5.73 19.84 5.96
N THR A 75 5.92 19.99 4.65
CA THR A 75 4.92 19.61 3.64
C THR A 75 4.92 18.10 3.47
N VAL A 76 3.75 17.47 3.56
CA VAL A 76 3.57 16.03 3.41
C VAL A 76 2.67 15.76 2.23
N TYR A 77 3.09 14.88 1.34
CA TYR A 77 2.27 14.36 0.25
C TYR A 77 1.80 12.96 0.62
N THR A 78 0.50 12.72 0.50
CA THR A 78 -0.11 11.42 0.79
C THR A 78 -0.86 10.94 -0.44
N ALA A 79 -0.41 9.80 -0.99
CA ALA A 79 -1.04 9.14 -2.11
C ALA A 79 -1.88 7.95 -1.62
N TRP A 80 -3.05 7.76 -2.22
CA TRP A 80 -3.89 6.59 -1.94
C TRP A 80 -4.66 6.11 -3.17
N GLY A 81 -5.11 4.86 -3.09
CA GLY A 81 -6.02 4.25 -4.05
C GLY A 81 -6.24 2.77 -3.78
N ASN A 82 -7.10 2.16 -4.58
CA ASN A 82 -7.42 0.74 -4.52
C ASN A 82 -6.40 -0.07 -5.33
N PRO A 83 -5.62 -0.99 -4.73
CA PRO A 83 -4.76 -1.88 -5.47
C PRO A 83 -5.61 -2.81 -6.34
N ALA A 84 -5.08 -3.13 -7.51
CA ALA A 84 -5.69 -4.08 -8.43
C ALA A 84 -4.62 -4.86 -9.21
N LEU A 85 -5.03 -6.01 -9.71
CA LEU A 85 -4.29 -6.79 -10.70
C LEU A 85 -5.05 -6.72 -12.04
N ILE A 86 -4.37 -6.25 -13.07
CA ILE A 86 -4.86 -6.15 -14.44
C ILE A 86 -4.14 -7.20 -15.29
N VAL A 87 -4.93 -8.04 -15.96
CA VAL A 87 -4.46 -9.14 -16.81
C VAL A 87 -5.08 -8.99 -18.21
N PRO A 88 -4.33 -9.19 -19.31
CA PRO A 88 -4.91 -9.19 -20.65
C PRO A 88 -5.99 -10.27 -20.81
N ALA A 89 -7.13 -9.93 -21.43
CA ALA A 89 -8.25 -10.83 -21.68
C ALA A 89 -8.03 -11.78 -22.88
N ALA A 90 -7.03 -11.51 -23.73
CA ALA A 90 -6.71 -12.34 -24.89
C ALA A 90 -6.11 -13.71 -24.52
N GLU A 91 -5.75 -13.93 -23.25
CA GLU A 91 -5.21 -15.18 -22.70
C GLU A 91 -6.19 -15.78 -21.65
N ARG A 92 -7.50 -15.72 -21.94
CA ARG A 92 -8.57 -16.27 -21.08
C ARG A 92 -8.55 -17.80 -21.05
N ASP A 93 -7.79 -18.37 -20.13
CA ASP A 93 -8.07 -19.69 -19.55
C ASP A 93 -8.79 -19.48 -18.21
N GLU A 94 -10.06 -19.88 -18.12
CA GLU A 94 -10.86 -19.75 -16.90
C GLU A 94 -10.23 -20.48 -15.69
N ALA A 95 -9.44 -21.54 -15.93
CA ALA A 95 -8.73 -22.25 -14.89
C ALA A 95 -7.55 -21.43 -14.36
N GLU A 96 -6.81 -20.75 -15.24
CA GLU A 96 -5.69 -19.88 -14.87
C GLU A 96 -6.18 -18.59 -14.22
N GLU A 97 -7.32 -18.04 -14.67
CA GLU A 97 -8.00 -16.91 -14.03
C GLU A 97 -8.40 -17.24 -12.58
N LYS A 98 -9.05 -18.39 -12.34
CA LYS A 98 -9.41 -18.84 -10.99
C LYS A 98 -8.19 -19.07 -10.10
N LYS A 99 -7.08 -19.55 -10.68
CA LYS A 99 -5.82 -19.76 -9.96
C LYS A 99 -5.13 -18.45 -9.59
N LEU A 100 -5.11 -17.48 -10.51
CA LEU A 100 -4.60 -16.13 -10.26
C LEU A 100 -5.47 -15.38 -9.24
N LEU A 101 -6.80 -15.54 -9.32
CA LEU A 101 -7.76 -15.03 -8.34
C LEU A 101 -7.50 -15.59 -6.94
N ALA A 102 -7.31 -16.91 -6.83
CA ALA A 102 -7.05 -17.57 -5.54
C ALA A 102 -5.74 -17.06 -4.93
N GLY A 103 -4.65 -17.02 -5.71
CA GLY A 103 -3.35 -16.55 -5.24
C GLY A 103 -3.36 -15.07 -4.84
N TYR A 104 -4.03 -14.20 -5.62
CA TYR A 104 -4.11 -12.77 -5.31
C TYR A 104 -4.89 -12.48 -4.03
N VAL A 105 -5.98 -13.24 -3.79
CA VAL A 105 -6.76 -13.14 -2.55
C VAL A 105 -5.95 -13.63 -1.35
N GLU A 106 -5.23 -14.76 -1.48
CA GLU A 106 -4.35 -15.29 -0.43
C GLU A 106 -3.21 -14.33 -0.08
N ASP A 107 -2.54 -13.73 -1.07
CA ASP A 107 -1.45 -12.77 -0.86
C ASP A 107 -1.94 -11.46 -0.21
N LEU A 108 -3.15 -11.01 -0.55
CA LEU A 108 -3.81 -9.87 0.11
C LEU A 108 -4.08 -10.15 1.60
N TYR A 109 -4.63 -11.31 1.94
CA TYR A 109 -4.86 -11.70 3.33
C TYR A 109 -3.55 -11.91 4.09
N ALA A 110 -2.53 -12.49 3.46
CA ALA A 110 -1.20 -12.66 4.07
C ALA A 110 -0.54 -11.30 4.36
N ALA A 111 -0.65 -10.34 3.44
CA ALA A 111 -0.19 -8.97 3.66
C ALA A 111 -0.98 -8.29 4.79
N GLU A 112 -2.28 -8.53 4.88
CA GLU A 112 -3.14 -8.03 5.95
C GLU A 112 -2.73 -8.59 7.32
N ASP A 113 -2.54 -9.89 7.42
CA ASP A 113 -2.11 -10.57 8.64
C ASP A 113 -0.74 -10.08 9.11
N LYS A 114 0.20 -9.89 8.18
CA LYS A 114 1.52 -9.32 8.46
C LYS A 114 1.41 -7.88 8.96
N ALA A 115 0.60 -7.04 8.32
CA ALA A 115 0.38 -5.66 8.73
C ALA A 115 -0.27 -5.57 10.13
N ARG A 116 -1.29 -6.40 10.40
CA ARG A 116 -1.95 -6.48 11.72
C ARG A 116 -0.96 -6.91 12.79
N ARG A 117 -0.15 -7.96 12.57
CA ARG A 117 0.85 -8.43 13.54
C ARG A 117 1.92 -7.37 13.83
N VAL A 118 2.43 -6.67 12.81
CA VAL A 118 3.40 -5.59 13.00
C VAL A 118 2.78 -4.43 13.77
N SER A 119 1.52 -4.06 13.49
CA SER A 119 0.82 -3.01 14.24
C SER A 119 0.57 -3.41 15.71
N ALA A 120 0.18 -4.67 15.95
CA ALA A 120 -0.08 -5.20 17.28
C ALA A 120 1.21 -5.31 18.10
N TRP A 121 2.32 -5.69 17.46
CA TRP A 121 3.64 -5.72 18.11
C TRP A 121 4.14 -4.32 18.46
N ARG A 122 4.02 -3.35 17.54
CA ARG A 122 4.32 -1.93 17.82
C ARG A 122 3.49 -1.38 18.97
N SER A 123 2.19 -1.67 19.01
CA SER A 123 1.30 -1.24 20.09
C SER A 123 1.70 -1.83 21.45
N LYS A 124 2.10 -3.11 21.49
CA LYS A 124 2.61 -3.76 22.71
C LYS A 124 3.94 -3.16 23.17
N CYS A 125 4.90 -2.93 22.27
CA CYS A 125 6.17 -2.28 22.61
C CYS A 125 5.98 -0.85 23.12
N LEU A 126 5.10 -0.05 22.49
CA LEU A 126 4.81 1.32 22.91
C LEU A 126 4.11 1.38 24.28
N LYS A 127 3.28 0.39 24.64
CA LYS A 127 2.67 0.31 25.97
C LYS A 127 3.66 -0.11 27.06
N ALA A 128 4.70 -0.87 26.72
CA ALA A 128 5.72 -1.32 27.67
C ALA A 128 6.82 -0.28 27.92
N LEU A 129 7.10 0.58 26.94
CA LEU A 129 8.12 1.63 26.99
C LEU A 129 8.03 2.57 28.22
N PRO A 130 6.85 3.12 28.60
CA PRO A 130 6.75 3.98 29.78
C PRO A 130 7.12 3.25 31.07
N ALA A 131 6.69 1.99 31.22
CA ALA A 131 7.00 1.19 32.40
C ALA A 131 8.49 0.89 32.53
N VAL A 132 9.17 0.57 31.42
CA VAL A 132 10.63 0.32 31.40
C VAL A 132 11.41 1.59 31.75
N VAL A 133 11.00 2.76 31.24
CA VAL A 133 11.64 4.04 31.56
C VAL A 133 11.47 4.39 33.04
N ILE A 134 10.27 4.21 33.60
CA ILE A 134 10.00 4.46 35.03
C ILE A 134 10.85 3.54 35.91
N ILE A 135 10.95 2.25 35.58
CA ILE A 135 11.79 1.29 36.31
C ILE A 135 13.26 1.68 36.23
N ALA A 136 13.77 2.04 35.05
CA ALA A 136 15.15 2.48 34.88
C ALA A 136 15.47 3.74 35.70
N CYS A 137 14.57 4.73 35.74
CA CYS A 137 14.72 5.92 36.58
C CYS A 137 14.73 5.59 38.09
N LEU A 138 13.88 4.66 38.53
CA LEU A 138 13.85 4.21 39.94
C LEU A 138 15.14 3.49 40.34
N VAL A 139 15.69 2.66 39.46
CA VAL A 139 16.97 1.97 39.69
C VAL A 139 18.12 2.97 39.80
N ILE A 140 18.19 3.96 38.89
CA ILE A 140 19.22 5.01 38.94
C ILE A 140 19.13 5.84 40.23
N LEU A 141 17.92 6.15 40.70
CA LEU A 141 17.70 6.87 41.96
C LEU A 141 18.09 6.05 43.20
N LEU A 142 17.94 4.72 43.16
CA LEU A 142 18.33 3.82 44.25
C LEU A 142 19.85 3.57 44.32
N PHE A 143 20.55 3.59 43.19
CA PHE A 143 22.01 3.41 43.13
C PHE A 143 22.82 4.68 43.41
N ASN A 144 22.19 5.86 43.35
CA ASN A 144 22.80 7.15 43.69
C ASN A 144 22.55 7.58 45.15
N ARG A 145 22.22 6.64 46.03
CA ARG A 145 21.96 6.84 47.46
C ARG A 145 22.91 5.97 48.29
#